data_AF-A0A853A2B5-F1
#
_entry.id   AF-A0A853A2B5-F1
#
_cell.length_a   1.000
_cell.length_b   1.000
_cell.length_c   1.000
_cell.angle_alpha   90.00
_cell.angle_beta   90.00
_cell.angle_gamma   90.00
#
_symmetry.space_group_name_H-M   'P 1'
#
loop_
_entity.id
_entity.type
_entity.pdbx_description
1 polymer ?
#
loop_
_entity_poly.entity_id
_entity_poly.type
_entity_poly.pdbx_seq_one_letter_code
_entity_poly.pdbx_strand_id
1 'polypeptide(L)'
;MDKGVLAQRAVSLSSDYLSGDRAGVAAGSVHSLVAQRLQRTGYGAEVYHLLAEQPGNPLRRRAAVELTCECVEDDPEFAFALELAVRQAAALSTVAARRLGAAAGEGAPPPGHGPRPRRRARTWGLLAVLLILGGSVVGSLVLSLSV
;
A
#
# COMPACT_ATOMS: atom_id res chain seq x y z
N MET A 1 -5.34 -2.07 -19.57
CA MET A 1 -4.04 -1.36 -19.40
C MET A 1 -3.01 -2.06 -20.31
N ASP A 2 -1.90 -1.42 -20.72
CA ASP A 2 -0.80 -2.16 -21.39
C ASP A 2 -0.15 -3.16 -20.41
N LYS A 3 0.27 -4.34 -20.87
CA LYS A 3 0.82 -5.41 -20.00
C LYS A 3 2.10 -4.98 -19.29
N GLY A 4 2.98 -4.26 -19.99
CA GLY A 4 4.22 -3.72 -19.42
C GLY A 4 3.94 -2.67 -18.36
N VAL A 5 2.98 -1.78 -18.62
CA VAL A 5 2.54 -0.77 -17.64
C VAL A 5 1.92 -1.43 -16.41
N LEU A 6 1.11 -2.47 -16.60
CA LEU A 6 0.47 -3.22 -15.50
C LEU A 6 1.51 -3.91 -14.61
N ALA A 7 2.44 -4.66 -15.22
CA ALA A 7 3.53 -5.34 -14.51
C ALA A 7 4.43 -4.35 -13.76
N GLN A 8 4.82 -3.25 -14.39
CA GLN A 8 5.65 -2.21 -13.77
C GLN A 8 4.96 -1.58 -12.55
N ARG A 9 3.65 -1.32 -12.63
CA ARG A 9 2.87 -0.80 -11.50
C ARG A 9 2.76 -1.80 -10.37
N ALA A 10 2.48 -3.07 -10.68
CA ALA A 10 2.38 -4.14 -9.70
C ALA A 10 3.69 -4.36 -8.93
N VAL A 11 4.82 -4.40 -9.64
CA VAL A 11 6.15 -4.55 -9.06
C VAL A 11 6.54 -3.34 -8.21
N SER A 12 6.22 -2.13 -8.67
CA SER A 12 6.51 -0.91 -7.90
C SER A 12 5.73 -0.89 -6.60
N LEU A 13 4.42 -1.17 -6.64
CA LEU A 13 3.61 -1.27 -5.43
C LEU A 13 4.10 -2.37 -4.48
N SER A 14 4.46 -3.54 -5.01
CA SER A 14 4.99 -4.64 -4.20
C SER A 14 6.34 -4.29 -3.55
N SER A 15 7.21 -3.58 -4.27
CA SER A 15 8.48 -3.08 -3.75
C SER A 15 8.27 -2.03 -2.65
N ASP A 16 7.35 -1.09 -2.85
CA ASP A 16 7.02 -0.05 -1.87
C ASP A 16 6.44 -0.65 -0.58
N TYR A 17 5.66 -1.72 -0.71
CA TYR A 17 5.17 -2.50 0.43
C TYR A 17 6.31 -3.16 1.21
N LEU A 18 7.23 -3.84 0.50
CA LEU A 18 8.36 -4.55 1.10
C LEU A 18 9.41 -3.62 1.71
N SER A 19 9.56 -2.40 1.19
CA SER A 19 10.45 -1.38 1.76
C SER A 19 9.88 -0.70 3.01
N GLY A 20 8.62 -0.98 3.37
CA GLY A 20 7.96 -0.43 4.56
C GLY A 20 7.39 0.98 4.36
N ASP A 21 7.21 1.43 3.11
CA ASP A 21 6.61 2.74 2.84
C ASP A 21 5.09 2.72 3.13
N ARG A 22 4.60 3.75 3.86
CA ARG A 22 3.27 3.76 4.52
C ARG A 22 2.06 3.88 3.56
N ALA A 23 2.27 3.85 2.24
CA ALA A 23 1.22 3.50 1.27
C ALA A 23 0.77 2.01 1.40
N GLY A 24 1.39 1.26 2.32
CA GLY A 24 1.37 -0.19 2.47
C GLY A 24 0.02 -0.91 2.56
N VAL A 25 -1.10 -0.29 2.94
CA VAL A 25 -2.38 -1.04 2.98
C VAL A 25 -2.92 -1.29 1.56
N ALA A 26 -2.78 -0.30 0.68
CA ALA A 26 -3.19 -0.39 -0.71
C ALA A 26 -2.20 -1.22 -1.55
N ALA A 27 -0.91 -1.10 -1.25
CA ALA A 27 0.14 -1.90 -1.88
C ALA A 27 0.15 -3.37 -1.40
N GLY A 28 -0.34 -3.64 -0.19
CA GLY A 28 -0.40 -4.98 0.40
C GLY A 28 -1.36 -5.93 -0.31
N SER A 29 -2.47 -5.44 -0.88
CA SER A 29 -3.40 -6.29 -1.65
C SER A 29 -2.79 -6.73 -2.97
N VAL A 30 -2.05 -5.83 -3.65
CA VAL A 30 -1.29 -6.14 -4.86
C VAL A 30 -0.16 -7.12 -4.53
N HIS A 31 0.61 -6.86 -3.47
CA HIS A 31 1.66 -7.77 -3.03
C HIS A 31 1.12 -9.17 -2.69
N SER A 32 0.00 -9.26 -1.97
CA SER A 32 -0.62 -10.54 -1.60
C SER A 32 -1.15 -11.30 -2.81
N LEU A 33 -1.78 -10.60 -3.77
CA LEU A 33 -2.28 -11.21 -4.99
C LEU A 33 -1.14 -11.73 -5.87
N VAL A 34 -0.09 -10.93 -6.02
CA VAL A 34 1.16 -11.30 -6.67
C VAL A 34 1.73 -12.53 -5.94
N ALA A 35 2.06 -12.45 -4.65
CA ALA A 35 2.62 -13.58 -3.89
C ALA A 35 1.77 -14.86 -3.96
N GLN A 36 0.45 -14.77 -3.83
CA GLN A 36 -0.44 -15.94 -3.84
C GLN A 36 -0.50 -16.63 -5.20
N ARG A 37 -0.56 -15.86 -6.31
CA ARG A 37 -0.55 -16.46 -7.65
C ARG A 37 0.84 -16.93 -8.05
N LEU A 38 1.84 -16.18 -7.65
CA LEU A 38 3.23 -16.50 -7.89
C LEU A 38 3.71 -17.75 -7.15
N GLN A 39 3.20 -18.06 -5.97
CA GLN A 39 3.49 -19.34 -5.29
C GLN A 39 2.98 -20.57 -6.06
N ARG A 40 2.00 -20.39 -6.95
CA ARG A 40 1.40 -21.46 -7.75
C ARG A 40 2.07 -21.62 -9.11
N THR A 41 3.01 -20.75 -9.46
CA THR A 41 3.75 -20.76 -10.74
C THR A 41 5.26 -20.78 -10.50
N GLY A 42 6.04 -21.40 -11.38
CA GLY A 42 7.51 -21.40 -11.25
C GLY A 42 8.10 -19.97 -11.28
N TYR A 43 7.54 -19.12 -12.13
CA TYR A 43 7.90 -17.71 -12.30
C TYR A 43 7.78 -16.88 -11.03
N GLY A 44 6.88 -17.28 -10.14
CA GLY A 44 6.48 -16.42 -9.07
C GLY A 44 7.29 -16.56 -7.79
N ALA A 45 7.82 -17.75 -7.52
CA ALA A 45 8.86 -17.88 -6.52
C ALA A 45 10.07 -16.99 -6.86
N GLU A 46 10.41 -16.88 -8.14
CA GLU A 46 11.53 -16.06 -8.63
C GLU A 46 11.25 -14.56 -8.50
N VAL A 47 10.09 -14.07 -8.93
CA VAL A 47 9.70 -12.65 -8.75
C VAL A 47 9.66 -12.27 -7.27
N TYR A 48 9.11 -13.13 -6.40
CA TYR A 48 9.11 -12.89 -4.96
C TYR A 48 10.54 -12.82 -4.40
N HIS A 49 11.39 -13.77 -4.77
CA HIS A 49 12.79 -13.81 -4.35
C HIS A 49 13.55 -12.55 -4.79
N LEU A 50 13.38 -12.11 -6.03
CA LEU A 50 14.00 -10.90 -6.57
C LEU A 50 13.64 -9.66 -5.75
N LEU A 51 12.37 -9.52 -5.36
CA LEU A 51 11.85 -8.36 -4.64
C LEU A 51 12.08 -8.41 -3.13
N ALA A 52 12.00 -9.59 -2.50
CA ALA A 52 12.12 -9.74 -1.05
C ALA A 52 13.56 -9.52 -0.55
N GLU A 53 14.56 -9.97 -1.31
CA GLU A 53 15.97 -9.83 -0.93
C GLU A 53 16.47 -8.39 -1.05
N GLN A 54 16.09 -7.68 -2.12
CA GLN A 54 16.59 -6.34 -2.43
C GLN A 54 15.52 -5.52 -3.17
N PRO A 55 14.46 -5.04 -2.49
CA PRO A 55 13.34 -4.35 -3.13
C PRO A 55 13.77 -3.09 -3.88
N GLY A 56 14.79 -2.38 -3.37
CA GLY A 56 15.32 -1.16 -4.00
C GLY A 56 16.24 -1.38 -5.21
N ASN A 57 16.63 -2.62 -5.54
CA ASN A 57 17.59 -2.87 -6.63
C ASN A 57 16.91 -2.75 -8.01
N PRO A 58 17.35 -1.81 -8.88
CA PRO A 58 16.68 -1.55 -10.16
C PRO A 58 16.78 -2.70 -11.16
N LEU A 59 17.87 -3.49 -11.14
CA LEU A 59 18.04 -4.64 -12.02
C LEU A 59 17.07 -5.76 -11.64
N ARG A 60 16.94 -6.03 -10.34
CA ARG A 60 16.01 -7.03 -9.81
C ARG A 60 14.55 -6.63 -10.04
N ARG A 61 14.24 -5.34 -9.88
CA ARG A 61 12.92 -4.81 -10.24
C ARG A 61 12.62 -4.98 -11.72
N ARG A 62 13.58 -4.74 -12.60
CA ARG A 62 13.38 -4.95 -14.05
C ARG A 62 13.12 -6.41 -14.38
N ALA A 63 13.92 -7.33 -13.84
CA ALA A 63 13.69 -8.77 -14.01
C ALA A 63 12.32 -9.21 -13.47
N ALA A 64 11.91 -8.69 -12.30
CA ALA A 64 10.59 -8.94 -11.75
C ALA A 64 9.45 -8.44 -12.67
N VAL A 65 9.64 -7.31 -13.35
CA VAL A 65 8.67 -6.80 -14.33
C VAL A 65 8.58 -7.71 -15.54
N GLU A 66 9.72 -8.14 -16.09
CA GLU A 66 9.78 -9.05 -17.24
C GLU A 66 9.05 -10.37 -16.94
N LEU A 67 9.33 -11.02 -15.81
CA LEU A 67 8.64 -12.24 -15.39
C LEU A 67 7.14 -12.03 -15.10
N THR A 68 6.78 -10.88 -14.55
CA THR A 68 5.35 -10.54 -14.31
C THR A 68 4.62 -10.35 -15.65
N CYS A 69 5.27 -9.78 -16.67
CA CYS A 69 4.70 -9.66 -18.01
C CYS A 69 4.43 -11.04 -18.63
N GLU A 70 5.36 -11.98 -18.50
CA GLU A 70 5.19 -13.36 -18.96
C GLU A 70 3.98 -14.02 -18.26
N CYS A 71 3.88 -13.89 -16.93
CA CYS A 71 2.73 -14.42 -16.17
C CYS A 71 1.38 -13.81 -16.61
N VAL A 72 1.36 -12.51 -16.91
CA VAL A 72 0.15 -11.80 -17.38
C VAL A 72 -0.26 -12.25 -18.78
N GLU A 73 0.69 -12.64 -19.61
CA GLU A 73 0.45 -13.16 -20.96
C GLU A 73 -0.08 -14.59 -20.93
N ASP A 74 0.45 -15.42 -20.02
CA ASP A 74 0.05 -16.83 -19.89
C ASP A 74 -1.27 -17.03 -19.13
N ASP A 75 -1.63 -16.12 -18.21
CA ASP A 75 -2.83 -16.21 -17.38
C ASP A 75 -3.70 -14.93 -17.48
N PRO A 76 -4.71 -14.91 -18.37
CA PRO A 76 -5.63 -13.79 -18.52
C PRO A 76 -6.48 -13.50 -17.28
N GLU A 77 -6.78 -14.52 -16.45
CA GLU A 77 -7.52 -14.31 -15.20
C GLU A 77 -6.66 -13.57 -14.18
N PHE A 78 -5.38 -13.95 -14.09
CA PHE A 78 -4.40 -13.21 -13.29
C PHE A 78 -4.22 -11.78 -13.79
N ALA A 79 -4.13 -11.57 -15.10
CA ALA A 79 -4.04 -10.24 -15.69
C ALA A 79 -5.21 -9.34 -15.25
N PHE A 80 -6.44 -9.87 -15.32
CA PHE A 80 -7.64 -9.16 -14.89
C PHE A 80 -7.64 -8.86 -13.39
N ALA A 81 -7.30 -9.85 -12.56
CA ALA A 81 -7.26 -9.70 -11.11
C ALA A 81 -6.17 -8.69 -10.67
N LEU A 82 -5.02 -8.70 -11.36
CA LEU A 82 -3.92 -7.77 -11.14
C LEU A 82 -4.31 -6.34 -11.55
N GLU A 83 -4.98 -6.16 -12.69
CA GLU A 83 -5.47 -4.85 -13.11
C GLU A 83 -6.48 -4.28 -12.12
N LEU A 84 -7.40 -5.11 -11.60
CA LEU A 84 -8.35 -4.70 -10.59
C LEU A 84 -7.65 -4.26 -9.29
N ALA A 85 -6.69 -5.06 -8.80
CA ALA A 85 -5.93 -4.74 -7.59
C ALA A 85 -5.13 -3.44 -7.74
N VAL A 86 -4.46 -3.23 -8.88
CA VAL A 86 -3.70 -1.99 -9.16
C VAL A 86 -4.61 -0.77 -9.21
N ARG A 87 -5.79 -0.88 -9.83
CA ARG A 87 -6.78 0.21 -9.86
C ARG A 87 -7.30 0.55 -8.46
N GLN A 88 -7.60 -0.46 -7.65
CA GLN A 88 -8.02 -0.28 -6.26
C GLN A 88 -6.92 0.38 -5.43
N ALA A 89 -5.66 -0.06 -5.59
CA ALA A 89 -4.52 0.52 -4.90
C ALA A 89 -4.35 2.02 -5.26
N ALA A 90 -4.45 2.38 -6.54
CA ALA A 90 -4.39 3.77 -6.98
C ALA A 90 -5.52 4.64 -6.40
N ALA A 91 -6.74 4.11 -6.34
CA ALA A 91 -7.88 4.80 -5.75
C ALA A 91 -7.66 5.07 -4.25
N LEU A 92 -7.20 4.05 -3.51
CA LEU A 92 -6.91 4.16 -2.07
C LEU A 92 -5.77 5.14 -1.78
N SER A 93 -4.69 5.13 -2.57
CA SER A 93 -3.59 6.09 -2.45
C SER A 93 -4.03 7.53 -2.72
N THR A 94 -4.96 7.74 -3.66
CA THR A 94 -5.52 9.07 -3.95
C THR A 94 -6.37 9.59 -2.78
N VAL A 95 -7.19 8.73 -2.17
CA VAL A 95 -7.98 9.08 -0.99
C VAL A 95 -7.09 9.38 0.21
N ALA A 96 -6.04 8.58 0.43
CA ALA A 96 -5.05 8.82 1.48
C ALA A 96 -4.33 10.16 1.28
N ALA A 97 -3.87 10.46 0.06
CA ALA A 97 -3.23 11.73 -0.29
C ALA A 97 -4.16 12.93 -0.05
N ARG A 98 -5.45 12.83 -0.41
CA ARG A 98 -6.43 13.90 -0.14
C ARG A 98 -6.65 14.11 1.36
N ARG A 99 -6.74 13.05 2.16
CA ARG A 99 -6.92 13.15 3.62
C ARG A 99 -5.70 13.77 4.30
N LEU A 100 -4.50 13.41 3.87
CA LEU A 100 -3.25 14.01 4.38
C LEU A 100 -3.10 15.47 3.93
N GLY A 101 -3.48 15.80 2.70
CA GLY A 101 -3.50 17.18 2.20
C GLY A 101 -4.51 18.07 2.93
N ALA A 102 -5.69 17.53 3.26
CA ALA A 102 -6.69 18.24 4.07
C ALA A 102 -6.20 18.47 5.51
N ALA A 103 -5.56 17.48 6.14
CA ALA A 103 -4.96 17.63 7.47
C ALA A 103 -3.77 18.60 7.49
N ALA A 104 -2.99 18.69 6.40
CA ALA A 104 -1.93 19.68 6.25
C ALA A 104 -2.48 21.10 5.99
N GLY A 105 -3.67 21.21 5.38
CA GLY A 105 -4.37 22.48 5.14
C GLY A 105 -5.09 23.07 6.36
N GLU A 106 -5.45 22.25 7.36
CA GLU A 106 -6.04 22.71 8.63
C GLU A 106 -5.01 23.37 9.58
N GLY A 107 -3.72 23.40 9.20
CA GLY A 107 -2.65 24.03 9.96
C GLY A 107 -2.22 25.43 9.49
N ALA A 108 -2.85 25.99 8.45
CA ALA A 108 -2.55 27.35 8.02
C ALA A 108 -3.38 28.35 8.84
N PRO A 109 -2.79 29.11 9.80
CA PRO A 109 -3.52 30.17 10.46
C PRO A 109 -3.97 31.21 9.42
N PRO A 110 -5.19 31.75 9.51
CA PRO A 110 -5.60 32.88 8.67
C PRO A 110 -4.58 34.01 8.84
N PRO A 111 -4.26 34.78 7.78
CA PRO A 111 -3.28 35.85 7.86
C PRO A 111 -3.69 36.89 8.92
N GLY A 112 -2.98 36.83 10.04
CA GLY A 112 -2.73 37.87 11.04
C GLY A 112 -3.87 38.81 11.41
N HIS A 113 -4.46 38.59 12.58
CA HIS A 113 -4.83 39.66 13.52
C HIS A 113 -4.34 39.32 14.94
N GLY A 114 -3.20 39.91 15.33
CA GLY A 114 -2.85 40.21 16.72
C GLY A 114 -2.22 39.09 17.58
N PRO A 115 -1.18 39.39 18.40
CA PRO A 115 -0.58 38.41 19.29
C PRO A 115 -1.33 38.36 20.62
N ARG A 116 -1.79 37.17 21.04
CA ARG A 116 -1.97 36.87 22.47
C ARG A 116 -1.50 35.45 22.80
N PRO A 117 -0.60 35.28 23.79
CA PRO A 117 -0.12 33.98 24.20
C PRO A 117 -0.96 33.45 25.37
N ARG A 118 -1.64 32.30 25.22
CA ARG A 118 -1.98 31.46 26.39
C ARG A 118 -1.93 29.97 26.05
N ARG A 119 -1.02 29.31 26.76
CA ARG A 119 -0.85 27.86 26.94
C ARG A 119 -2.19 27.14 27.16
N ARG A 120 -2.39 26.05 26.42
CA ARG A 120 -2.79 24.69 26.85
C ARG A 120 -3.65 24.02 25.77
N ALA A 121 -3.01 23.24 24.91
CA ALA A 121 -3.67 22.22 24.10
C ALA A 121 -2.68 21.08 23.81
N ARG A 122 -2.24 20.39 24.86
CA ARG A 122 -1.43 19.16 24.77
C ARG A 122 -2.14 18.07 25.56
N THR A 123 -3.25 17.55 25.05
CA THR A 123 -3.86 16.31 25.58
C THR A 123 -4.80 15.61 24.59
N TRP A 124 -5.42 16.33 23.65
CA TRP A 124 -6.45 15.72 22.79
C TRP A 124 -5.91 14.77 21.70
N GLY A 125 -4.71 15.01 21.17
CA GLY A 125 -4.13 14.16 20.12
C GLY A 125 -3.77 12.74 20.57
N LEU A 126 -3.41 12.55 21.85
CA LEU A 126 -3.01 11.25 22.38
C LEU A 126 -4.22 10.34 22.65
N LEU A 127 -5.36 10.93 23.00
CA LEU A 127 -6.62 10.23 23.25
C LEU A 127 -7.24 9.69 21.94
N ALA A 128 -7.13 10.43 20.84
CA ALA A 128 -7.58 9.98 19.52
C ALA A 128 -6.73 8.79 18.99
N VAL A 129 -5.43 8.80 19.23
CA VAL A 129 -4.52 7.72 18.82
C VAL A 129 -4.78 6.43 19.63
N LEU A 130 -5.08 6.55 20.93
CA LEU A 130 -5.41 5.39 21.78
C LEU A 130 -6.73 4.71 21.40
N LEU A 131 -7.74 5.46 20.95
CA LEU A 131 -9.04 4.89 20.54
C LEU A 131 -8.94 4.09 19.23
N ILE A 132 -8.08 4.50 18.29
CA ILE A 132 -7.90 3.79 17.02
C ILE A 132 -7.14 2.47 17.23
N LEU A 133 -6.12 2.46 18.09
CA LEU A 133 -5.39 1.25 18.45
C LEU A 133 -6.24 0.28 19.27
N GLY A 134 -7.08 0.77 20.19
CA GLY A 134 -7.98 -0.07 21.00
C GLY A 134 -9.08 -0.77 20.20
N GLY A 135 -9.62 -0.13 19.15
CA GLY A 135 -10.66 -0.73 18.31
C GLY A 135 -10.18 -1.90 17.43
N SER A 136 -8.90 -1.89 17.05
CA SER A 136 -8.32 -2.90 16.16
C SER A 136 -8.09 -4.25 16.86
N VAL A 137 -7.83 -4.24 18.18
CA VAL A 137 -7.61 -5.46 18.97
C VAL A 137 -8.93 -6.20 19.24
N VAL A 138 -10.04 -5.47 19.45
CA VAL A 138 -11.36 -6.08 19.69
C VAL A 138 -11.92 -6.73 18.41
N GLY A 139 -11.66 -6.15 17.24
CA GLY A 139 -12.07 -6.73 15.95
C GLY A 139 -11.33 -8.04 15.60
N SER A 140 -10.05 -8.16 15.97
CA SER A 140 -9.29 -9.40 15.71
C SER A 140 -9.68 -10.55 16.64
N LEU A 141 -10.09 -10.26 17.89
CA LEU A 141 -10.43 -11.31 18.86
C LEU A 141 -11.80 -11.96 18.58
N VAL A 142 -12.76 -11.22 18.00
CA VAL A 142 -14.09 -11.76 17.66
C VAL A 142 -14.03 -12.70 16.46
N LEU A 143 -13.14 -12.44 15.48
CA LEU A 143 -12.97 -13.35 14.33
C LEU A 143 -12.29 -14.67 14.72
N SER A 144 -11.46 -14.70 15.76
CA SER A 144 -10.78 -15.92 16.21
C SER A 144 -11.64 -16.83 17.10
N LEU A 145 -12.77 -16.36 17.63
CA LEU A 145 -13.64 -17.16 18.52
C LEU A 145 -14.83 -17.82 17.79
N SER A 146 -14.91 -17.66 16.46
CA SER A 146 -16.03 -18.17 15.63
C SER A 146 -15.67 -19.40 14.79
N VAL A 147 -14.61 -20.14 15.16
CA VAL A 147 -14.21 -21.42 14.57
C VAL A 147 -14.24 -22.50 15.64
#